data_AF-A0A485L9S5-F1
#
_entry.id   AF-A0A485L9S5-F1
#
_cell.length_a   1.000
_cell.length_b   1.000
_cell.length_c   1.000
_cell.angle_alpha   90.00
_cell.angle_beta   90.00
_cell.angle_gamma   90.00
#
_symmetry.space_group_name_H-M   'P 1'
#
loop_
_entity.id
_entity.type
_entity.pdbx_description
1 polymer ?
#
loop_
_entity_poly.entity_id
_entity_poly.type
_entity_poly.pdbx_seq_one_letter_code
_entity_poly.pdbx_strand_id
1 'polypeptide(L)'
;MTKLIPAFTTMQQWNVPDLSVYETTSLSKISSVTSRGNTIVPNSDVPIPFENENFKGQILLLLRTEPRAAKWSNLFVGRRRSFWIQLQGQFKKAPQGQVYIGGEVPKKLQLGVITRSFCTILLGVLNMLVVGLHYSLGLTSPGDVERVEDEELGHICFPLHSSVDEFVCSPAGTTPPPLGQDSFGESAAARAERKAAKTLYQYNTDDTYTFSFFSFYIDFVAWKLVHVPGLPTINLERFWHTMPLRIVSYSVAAEQGTEQRHKKPTHTQQDKEYYMGVEMDPKAILAARGVR
;
A
#
# COMPACT_ATOMS: atom_id res chain seq x y z
N MET A 1 -47.45 -32.88 -29.18
CA MET A 1 -46.52 -33.34 -28.13
C MET A 1 -45.75 -32.14 -27.61
N THR A 2 -45.55 -32.14 -26.30
CA THR A 2 -45.40 -31.01 -25.38
C THR A 2 -43.95 -30.55 -25.20
N LYS A 3 -43.80 -29.31 -24.67
CA LYS A 3 -42.70 -28.69 -23.88
C LYS A 3 -41.79 -27.72 -24.66
N LEU A 4 -41.39 -26.55 -24.15
CA LEU A 4 -41.59 -25.77 -22.91
C LEU A 4 -41.02 -24.35 -23.17
N ILE A 5 -41.57 -23.33 -22.51
CA ILE A 5 -41.11 -21.91 -22.39
C ILE A 5 -40.37 -21.79 -21.00
N PRO A 6 -39.66 -20.71 -20.57
CA PRO A 6 -38.77 -19.66 -21.14
C PRO A 6 -37.38 -19.55 -20.42
N ALA A 7 -36.65 -18.45 -20.69
CA ALA A 7 -35.67 -17.75 -19.83
C ALA A 7 -34.22 -18.29 -19.89
N PHE A 8 -33.15 -17.48 -19.83
CA PHE A 8 -32.94 -16.24 -19.10
C PHE A 8 -32.08 -15.25 -19.88
N THR A 9 -32.35 -13.96 -19.64
CA THR A 9 -31.42 -12.84 -19.69
C THR A 9 -29.97 -13.31 -19.55
N THR A 10 -29.16 -13.14 -20.59
CA THR A 10 -27.71 -13.31 -20.46
C THR A 10 -27.25 -12.23 -19.49
N MET A 11 -27.07 -12.63 -18.22
CA MET A 11 -26.51 -11.76 -17.19
C MET A 11 -25.18 -11.25 -17.72
N GLN A 12 -25.05 -9.94 -17.74
CA GLN A 12 -23.84 -9.21 -18.08
C GLN A 12 -22.67 -9.84 -17.32
N GLN A 13 -21.72 -10.40 -18.07
CA GLN A 13 -20.53 -11.01 -17.51
C GLN A 13 -19.68 -9.88 -16.92
N TRP A 14 -19.83 -9.67 -15.62
CA TRP A 14 -19.05 -8.69 -14.87
C TRP A 14 -17.64 -9.26 -14.67
N ASN A 15 -16.79 -9.03 -15.66
CA ASN A 15 -15.40 -9.46 -15.67
C ASN A 15 -14.57 -8.56 -14.73
N VAL A 16 -14.43 -8.95 -13.47
CA VAL A 16 -13.31 -8.52 -12.63
C VAL A 16 -12.60 -9.77 -12.13
N PRO A 17 -11.41 -10.12 -12.65
CA PRO A 17 -10.61 -11.22 -12.12
C PRO A 17 -9.91 -10.84 -10.80
N ASP A 18 -9.76 -11.84 -9.93
CA ASP A 18 -9.38 -11.81 -8.52
C ASP A 18 -8.23 -10.85 -8.14
N LEU A 19 -8.47 -9.99 -7.13
CA LEU A 19 -7.41 -9.50 -6.25
C LEU A 19 -7.23 -10.49 -5.11
N SER A 20 -6.27 -11.38 -5.25
CA SER A 20 -5.88 -12.25 -4.15
C SER A 20 -5.15 -11.42 -3.09
N VAL A 21 -5.86 -11.09 -2.03
CA VAL A 21 -5.28 -10.46 -0.85
C VAL A 21 -4.94 -11.49 0.20
N TYR A 22 -3.76 -11.32 0.77
CA TYR A 22 -3.22 -12.18 1.80
C TYR A 22 -2.80 -11.34 2.99
N GLU A 23 -3.23 -11.76 4.17
CA GLU A 23 -2.73 -11.29 5.44
C GLU A 23 -1.26 -11.72 5.56
N THR A 24 -0.36 -10.79 5.84
CA THR A 24 1.05 -11.11 6.07
C THR A 24 1.20 -11.60 7.51
N THR A 25 1.11 -12.91 7.73
CA THR A 25 1.63 -13.49 8.97
C THR A 25 3.14 -13.47 8.91
N SER A 26 3.76 -12.58 9.69
CA SER A 26 5.20 -12.67 9.98
C SER A 26 5.43 -13.92 10.82
N LEU A 27 5.88 -15.00 10.17
CA LEU A 27 6.56 -16.07 10.89
C LEU A 27 7.97 -15.59 11.14
N SER A 28 8.18 -15.02 12.33
CA SER A 28 9.52 -14.96 12.90
C SER A 28 10.11 -16.38 12.81
N LYS A 29 11.22 -16.48 12.08
CA LYS A 29 12.02 -17.68 11.72
C LYS A 29 11.62 -18.38 10.41
N ILE A 30 12.36 -18.01 9.37
CA ILE A 30 12.79 -18.86 8.24
C ILE A 30 11.67 -19.70 7.64
N SER A 31 10.85 -19.10 6.78
CA SER A 31 10.46 -19.68 5.48
C SER A 31 9.46 -18.76 4.78
N SER A 32 9.67 -18.60 3.48
CA SER A 32 8.84 -17.84 2.54
C SER A 32 7.49 -18.50 2.25
N VAL A 33 6.71 -18.77 3.30
CA VAL A 33 5.35 -19.32 3.16
C VAL A 33 4.35 -18.23 3.55
N THR A 34 3.84 -17.53 2.53
CA THR A 34 2.64 -16.70 2.63
C THR A 34 1.47 -17.59 3.02
N SER A 35 0.90 -17.41 4.21
CA SER A 35 -0.39 -18.00 4.56
C SER A 35 -1.49 -17.27 3.78
N ARG A 36 -2.50 -18.02 3.30
CA ARG A 36 -3.57 -17.48 2.45
C ARG A 36 -4.58 -16.72 3.33
N GLY A 37 -4.56 -15.38 3.29
CA GLY A 37 -5.57 -14.53 3.95
C GLY A 37 -6.83 -14.24 3.12
N ASN A 38 -7.63 -13.27 3.58
CA ASN A 38 -8.90 -12.85 2.95
C ASN A 38 -8.69 -12.05 1.66
N THR A 39 -9.44 -12.38 0.61
CA THR A 39 -9.51 -11.64 -0.66
C THR A 39 -10.09 -10.24 -0.47
N ILE A 40 -9.42 -9.19 -0.96
CA ILE A 40 -9.96 -7.82 -1.04
C ILE A 40 -10.34 -7.57 -2.48
N VAL A 41 -11.62 -7.36 -2.73
CA VAL A 41 -12.09 -6.95 -4.04
C VAL A 41 -12.01 -5.43 -4.13
N PRO A 42 -11.26 -4.85 -5.10
CA PRO A 42 -11.27 -3.42 -5.30
C PRO A 42 -12.66 -2.93 -5.63
N ASN A 43 -12.95 -1.70 -5.21
CA ASN A 43 -14.27 -1.11 -5.38
C ASN A 43 -15.39 -1.92 -4.71
N SER A 44 -15.09 -2.77 -3.72
CA SER A 44 -16.09 -3.44 -2.89
C SER A 44 -17.13 -2.45 -2.38
N ASP A 45 -18.40 -2.86 -2.36
CA ASP A 45 -19.47 -1.99 -1.88
C ASP A 45 -19.34 -1.69 -0.39
N VAL A 46 -18.68 -2.55 0.37
CA VAL A 46 -18.44 -2.34 1.80
C VAL A 46 -16.95 -2.41 2.11
N PRO A 47 -16.45 -1.63 3.08
CA PRO A 47 -15.12 -1.83 3.61
C PRO A 47 -14.89 -3.27 4.05
N ILE A 48 -13.71 -3.79 3.77
CA ILE A 48 -13.36 -5.19 4.05
C ILE A 48 -12.61 -5.23 5.38
N PRO A 49 -13.13 -5.93 6.40
CA PRO A 49 -12.45 -6.05 7.69
C PRO A 49 -11.24 -6.96 7.60
N PHE A 50 -10.20 -6.65 8.37
CA PHE A 50 -9.01 -7.48 8.54
C PHE A 50 -8.45 -7.30 9.95
N GLU A 51 -7.77 -8.31 10.46
CA GLU A 51 -7.27 -8.31 11.82
C GLU A 51 -6.08 -9.27 11.92
N ASN A 52 -4.96 -8.79 12.43
CA ASN A 52 -3.76 -9.60 12.71
C ASN A 52 -3.35 -9.45 14.19
N GLU A 53 -2.16 -9.90 14.56
CA GLU A 53 -1.66 -9.82 15.95
C GLU A 53 -1.46 -8.38 16.47
N ASN A 54 -1.20 -7.42 15.58
CA ASN A 54 -0.75 -6.07 15.94
C ASN A 54 -1.78 -4.98 15.60
N PHE A 55 -2.76 -5.28 14.74
CA PHE A 55 -3.73 -4.30 14.26
C PHE A 55 -5.07 -4.95 13.93
N LYS A 56 -6.15 -4.20 14.15
CA LYS A 56 -7.50 -4.55 13.72
C LYS A 56 -8.10 -3.37 12.97
N GLY A 57 -8.68 -3.63 11.80
CA GLY A 57 -9.29 -2.56 11.03
C GLY A 57 -10.12 -3.03 9.85
N GLN A 58 -10.35 -2.09 8.95
CA GLN A 58 -11.06 -2.27 7.70
C GLN A 58 -10.43 -1.39 6.62
N ILE A 59 -10.52 -1.85 5.39
CA ILE A 59 -9.90 -1.21 4.24
C ILE A 59 -10.89 -1.11 3.09
N LEU A 60 -10.83 0.00 2.37
CA LEU A 60 -11.48 0.20 1.09
C LEU A 60 -10.41 0.55 0.05
N LEU A 61 -10.13 -0.40 -0.84
CA LEU A 61 -9.25 -0.20 -1.99
C LEU A 61 -10.09 0.21 -3.19
N LEU A 62 -9.93 1.46 -3.63
CA LEU A 62 -10.64 2.02 -4.76
C LEU A 62 -9.69 2.13 -5.96
N LEU A 63 -10.11 1.58 -7.09
CA LEU A 63 -9.38 1.67 -8.36
C LEU A 63 -10.22 2.44 -9.37
N ARG A 64 -9.56 3.31 -10.13
CA ARG A 64 -10.19 3.95 -11.27
C ARG A 64 -10.29 2.96 -12.42
N THR A 65 -11.47 2.38 -12.62
CA THR A 65 -11.76 1.40 -13.67
C THR A 65 -12.58 1.99 -14.81
N GLU A 66 -12.55 1.32 -15.97
CA GLU A 66 -13.51 1.54 -17.06
C GLU A 66 -14.10 0.15 -17.45
N PRO A 67 -15.43 -0.07 -17.31
CA PRO A 67 -16.43 0.89 -16.82
C PRO A 67 -16.21 1.24 -15.34
N ARG A 68 -16.63 2.45 -14.96
CA ARG A 68 -16.49 2.94 -13.57
C ARG A 68 -17.39 2.14 -12.63
N ALA A 69 -16.86 1.84 -11.44
CA ALA A 69 -17.66 1.24 -10.36
C ALA A 69 -18.80 2.20 -9.96
N ALA A 70 -20.04 1.72 -10.02
CA ALA A 70 -21.24 2.57 -9.83
C ALA A 70 -21.20 3.31 -8.48
N LYS A 71 -20.91 2.60 -7.39
CA LYS A 71 -20.97 3.14 -6.01
C LYS A 71 -19.95 4.23 -5.73
N TRP A 72 -18.74 4.10 -6.26
CA TRP A 72 -17.60 4.95 -5.91
C TRP A 72 -17.15 5.90 -7.03
N SER A 73 -17.83 5.87 -8.18
CA SER A 73 -17.45 6.63 -9.36
C SER A 73 -17.31 8.14 -9.09
N ASN A 74 -18.16 8.70 -8.23
CA ASN A 74 -18.14 10.10 -7.82
C ASN A 74 -16.82 10.51 -7.14
N LEU A 75 -16.17 9.61 -6.42
CA LEU A 75 -14.89 9.85 -5.73
C LEU A 75 -13.72 10.12 -6.70
N PHE A 76 -13.87 9.77 -7.98
CA PHE A 76 -12.87 9.99 -9.03
C PHE A 76 -13.23 11.12 -10.00
N VAL A 77 -14.45 11.69 -9.92
CA VAL A 77 -14.89 12.75 -10.85
C VAL A 77 -14.09 14.02 -10.62
N GLY A 78 -13.48 14.56 -11.68
CA GLY A 78 -12.63 15.76 -11.60
C GLY A 78 -11.29 15.55 -10.86
N ARG A 79 -10.99 14.33 -10.42
CA ARG A 79 -9.76 13.98 -9.73
C ARG A 79 -8.81 13.21 -10.66
N ARG A 80 -7.51 13.36 -10.43
CA ARG A 80 -6.45 12.66 -11.19
C ARG A 80 -6.01 11.34 -10.56
N ARG A 81 -6.58 10.96 -9.42
CA ARG A 81 -6.24 9.74 -8.67
C ARG A 81 -6.45 8.51 -9.57
N SER A 82 -5.47 7.62 -9.59
CA SER A 82 -5.52 6.32 -10.28
C SER A 82 -5.97 5.21 -9.35
N PHE A 83 -5.54 5.28 -8.08
CA PHE A 83 -6.10 4.48 -6.99
C PHE A 83 -6.27 5.33 -5.74
N TRP A 84 -7.07 4.83 -4.81
CA TRP A 84 -7.26 5.43 -3.50
C TRP A 84 -7.49 4.34 -2.46
N ILE A 85 -6.69 4.36 -1.40
CA ILE A 85 -6.81 3.49 -0.25
C ILE A 85 -7.39 4.31 0.88
N GLN A 86 -8.44 3.80 1.50
CA GLN A 86 -8.96 4.31 2.75
C GLN A 86 -8.86 3.21 3.80
N LEU A 87 -8.30 3.53 4.96
CA LEU A 87 -8.10 2.58 6.04
C LEU A 87 -8.61 3.18 7.34
N GLN A 88 -9.22 2.33 8.15
CA GLN A 88 -9.63 2.66 9.50
C GLN A 88 -9.31 1.50 10.44
N GLY A 89 -8.73 1.77 11.59
CA GLY A 89 -8.50 0.73 12.58
C GLY A 89 -7.75 1.19 13.82
N GLN A 90 -7.45 0.22 14.68
CA GLN A 90 -6.85 0.40 15.98
C GLN A 90 -5.66 -0.56 16.13
N PHE A 91 -4.60 -0.07 16.77
CA PHE A 91 -3.46 -0.89 17.13
C PHE A 91 -3.79 -1.78 18.32
N LYS A 92 -3.41 -3.06 18.25
CA LYS A 92 -3.48 -3.98 19.39
C LYS A 92 -2.27 -3.88 20.29
N LYS A 93 -1.17 -3.37 19.74
CA LYS A 93 0.10 -3.09 20.45
C LYS A 93 0.60 -1.74 19.97
N ALA A 94 1.10 -0.93 20.90
CA ALA A 94 1.70 0.35 20.53
C ALA A 94 2.91 0.10 19.60
N PRO A 95 3.00 0.79 18.44
CA PRO A 95 4.15 0.67 17.55
C PRO A 95 5.48 0.97 18.23
N GLN A 96 6.52 0.18 17.91
CA GLN A 96 7.86 0.32 18.50
C GLN A 96 8.71 1.45 17.88
N GLY A 97 8.11 2.30 17.05
CA GLY A 97 8.80 3.39 16.37
C GLY A 97 7.96 4.06 15.29
N GLN A 98 8.63 4.56 14.25
CA GLN A 98 7.96 5.21 13.12
C GLN A 98 7.11 4.22 12.34
N VAL A 99 5.81 4.50 12.24
CA VAL A 99 4.92 3.77 11.33
C VAL A 99 5.10 4.32 9.93
N TYR A 100 5.34 3.41 8.99
CA TYR A 100 5.51 3.66 7.56
C TYR A 100 4.34 3.08 6.78
N ILE A 101 4.04 3.69 5.63
CA ILE A 101 3.16 3.15 4.59
C ILE A 101 3.89 3.17 3.25
N GLY A 102 3.71 2.15 2.42
CA GLY A 102 4.47 2.06 1.17
C GLY A 102 4.18 0.86 0.29
N GLY A 103 5.00 0.70 -0.74
CA GLY A 103 5.03 -0.45 -1.63
C GLY A 103 6.29 -1.29 -1.36
N GLU A 104 6.15 -2.61 -1.31
CA GLU A 104 7.23 -3.58 -1.10
C GLU A 104 7.11 -4.73 -2.11
N VAL A 105 8.25 -5.28 -2.53
CA VAL A 105 8.34 -6.48 -3.37
C VAL A 105 9.09 -7.59 -2.62
N PRO A 106 8.79 -8.88 -2.88
CA PRO A 106 9.30 -9.98 -2.07
C PRO A 106 10.78 -10.28 -2.24
N LYS A 107 11.49 -9.63 -3.18
CA LYS A 107 12.91 -9.85 -3.46
C LYS A 107 13.58 -8.57 -3.96
N LYS A 108 14.92 -8.60 -3.99
CA LYS A 108 15.76 -7.56 -4.59
C LYS A 108 15.38 -7.26 -6.05
N LEU A 109 15.29 -5.98 -6.37
CA LEU A 109 15.03 -5.46 -7.72
C LEU A 109 16.26 -5.65 -8.59
N GLN A 110 16.07 -6.31 -9.75
CA GLN A 110 17.12 -6.51 -10.74
C GLN A 110 16.99 -5.45 -11.84
N LEU A 111 17.61 -4.29 -11.60
CA LEU A 111 17.50 -3.14 -12.50
C LEU A 111 18.69 -3.06 -13.47
N GLY A 112 18.41 -2.97 -14.77
CA GLY A 112 19.39 -2.56 -15.77
C GLY A 112 19.67 -1.05 -15.72
N VAL A 113 20.63 -0.58 -16.52
CA VAL A 113 21.08 0.84 -16.49
C VAL A 113 19.91 1.81 -16.71
N ILE A 114 19.06 1.56 -17.70
CA ILE A 114 17.93 2.42 -18.04
C ILE A 114 16.89 2.46 -16.91
N THR A 115 16.51 1.29 -16.37
CA THR A 115 15.48 1.23 -15.32
C THR A 115 16.00 1.80 -14.01
N ARG A 116 17.31 1.69 -13.75
CA ARG A 116 17.98 2.38 -12.63
C ARG A 116 17.92 3.89 -12.78
N SER A 117 18.16 4.45 -13.97
CA SER A 117 17.99 5.89 -14.22
C SER A 117 16.55 6.35 -13.99
N PHE A 118 15.55 5.57 -14.42
CA PHE A 118 14.14 5.88 -14.14
C PHE A 118 13.84 5.86 -12.64
N CYS A 119 14.37 4.88 -11.89
CA CYS A 119 14.25 4.88 -10.43
C CYS A 119 14.85 6.12 -9.80
N THR A 120 16.03 6.58 -10.24
CA THR A 120 16.65 7.81 -9.71
C THR A 120 15.76 9.03 -9.93
N ILE A 121 15.16 9.17 -11.11
CA ILE A 121 14.24 10.28 -11.41
C ILE A 121 12.98 10.18 -10.54
N LEU A 122 12.38 8.99 -10.46
CA LEU A 122 11.18 8.75 -9.64
C LEU A 122 11.44 9.07 -8.16
N LEU A 123 12.56 8.60 -7.61
CA LEU A 123 12.97 8.87 -6.24
C LEU A 123 13.26 10.35 -6.01
N GLY A 124 13.82 11.05 -7.01
CA GLY A 124 14.00 12.50 -6.96
C GLY A 124 12.67 13.24 -6.82
N VAL A 125 11.67 12.89 -7.64
CA VAL A 125 10.31 13.46 -7.55
C VAL A 125 9.69 13.16 -6.18
N LEU A 126 9.80 11.92 -5.69
CA LEU A 126 9.19 11.54 -4.42
C LEU A 126 9.85 12.21 -3.21
N ASN A 127 11.18 12.39 -3.22
CA ASN A 127 11.89 13.15 -2.19
C ASN A 127 11.49 14.63 -2.15
N MET A 128 11.06 15.22 -3.27
CA MET A 128 10.53 16.60 -3.29
C MET A 128 9.13 16.70 -2.66
N LEU A 129 8.34 15.64 -2.74
CA LEU A 129 6.94 15.65 -2.33
C LEU A 129 6.73 15.19 -0.89
N VAL A 130 7.61 14.31 -0.37
CA VAL A 130 7.40 13.65 0.92
C VAL A 130 8.68 13.64 1.74
N VAL A 131 8.63 14.26 2.92
CA VAL A 131 9.71 14.22 3.91
C VAL A 131 9.73 12.85 4.60
N GLY A 132 10.92 12.31 4.82
CA GLY A 132 11.10 11.03 5.51
C GLY A 132 10.98 9.80 4.62
N LEU A 133 10.99 9.97 3.29
CA LEU A 133 11.07 8.86 2.35
C LEU A 133 12.24 7.91 2.68
N HIS A 134 11.92 6.64 2.79
CA HIS A 134 12.88 5.54 2.85
C HIS A 134 12.62 4.57 1.70
N TYR A 135 13.69 4.06 1.10
CA TYR A 135 13.59 3.10 0.01
C TYR A 135 14.79 2.17 0.02
N SER A 136 14.59 0.98 -0.51
CA SER A 136 15.65 0.02 -0.78
C SER A 136 15.38 -0.65 -2.12
N LEU A 137 16.45 -0.93 -2.87
CA LEU A 137 16.35 -1.81 -4.04
C LEU A 137 16.38 -3.29 -3.64
N GLY A 138 16.59 -3.56 -2.34
CA GLY A 138 16.76 -4.87 -1.74
C GLY A 138 18.22 -5.22 -1.50
N LEU A 139 18.49 -5.83 -0.35
CA LEU A 139 19.77 -6.34 0.10
C LEU A 139 19.60 -7.84 0.40
N THR A 140 20.46 -8.68 -0.18
CA THR A 140 20.37 -10.14 -0.07
C THR A 140 21.67 -10.77 0.39
N SER A 141 21.57 -11.87 1.16
CA SER A 141 22.69 -12.73 1.53
C SER A 141 22.74 -14.00 0.65
N PRO A 142 23.94 -14.49 0.28
CA PRO A 142 25.20 -13.77 0.37
C PRO A 142 25.30 -12.70 -0.74
N GLY A 143 25.97 -11.58 -0.46
CA GLY A 143 26.37 -10.63 -1.50
C GLY A 143 26.31 -9.18 -1.06
N ASP A 144 25.12 -8.66 -0.75
CA ASP A 144 24.99 -7.29 -0.24
C ASP A 144 25.19 -7.23 1.28
N VAL A 145 24.78 -8.31 1.96
CA VAL A 145 24.89 -8.49 3.41
C VAL A 145 25.42 -9.89 3.71
N GLU A 146 26.05 -10.05 4.88
CA GLU A 146 26.62 -11.33 5.29
C GLU A 146 25.55 -12.30 5.78
N ARG A 147 24.59 -11.82 6.59
CA ARG A 147 23.61 -12.65 7.26
C ARG A 147 22.20 -12.44 6.68
N VAL A 148 21.37 -13.48 6.77
CA VAL A 148 20.00 -13.47 6.20
C VAL A 148 19.09 -12.51 6.97
N GLU A 149 19.32 -12.36 8.26
CA GLU A 149 18.59 -11.42 9.11
C GLU A 149 18.86 -9.95 8.80
N ASP A 150 19.99 -9.65 8.14
CA ASP A 150 20.35 -8.31 7.70
C ASP A 150 19.76 -8.00 6.30
N GLU A 151 18.99 -8.91 5.71
CA GLU A 151 18.31 -8.70 4.44
C GLU A 151 17.22 -7.63 4.53
N GLU A 152 17.16 -6.81 3.48
CA GLU A 152 16.15 -5.77 3.31
C GLU A 152 15.43 -6.01 1.99
N LEU A 153 14.10 -5.96 1.99
CA LEU A 153 13.32 -6.13 0.76
C LEU A 153 13.37 -4.88 -0.12
N GLY A 154 13.12 -5.05 -1.42
CA GLY A 154 12.91 -3.92 -2.31
C GLY A 154 11.63 -3.18 -1.91
N HIS A 155 11.71 -1.90 -1.58
CA HIS A 155 10.54 -1.14 -1.15
C HIS A 155 10.71 0.37 -1.31
N ILE A 156 9.58 1.07 -1.22
CA ILE A 156 9.49 2.51 -1.07
C ILE A 156 8.40 2.83 -0.05
N CYS A 157 8.75 3.56 1.00
CA CYS A 157 7.82 3.86 2.07
C CYS A 157 8.02 5.27 2.63
N PHE A 158 6.97 5.74 3.31
CA PHE A 158 6.85 7.09 3.82
C PHE A 158 6.29 7.06 5.24
N PRO A 159 6.68 7.99 6.13
CA PRO A 159 6.11 8.08 7.46
C PRO A 159 4.60 8.28 7.36
N LEU A 160 3.81 7.33 7.86
CA LEU A 160 2.37 7.26 7.61
C LEU A 160 1.69 8.57 8.00
N HIS A 161 1.89 9.02 9.25
CA HIS A 161 1.23 10.21 9.79
C HIS A 161 1.45 11.44 8.91
N SER A 162 2.67 11.78 8.52
CA SER A 162 2.93 13.00 7.74
C SER A 162 2.68 12.83 6.23
N SER A 163 2.59 11.60 5.71
CA SER A 163 2.61 11.37 4.26
C SER A 163 1.24 11.09 3.64
N VAL A 164 0.26 10.65 4.43
CA VAL A 164 -1.10 10.38 3.95
C VAL A 164 -1.86 11.66 3.59
N ASP A 165 -2.86 11.53 2.73
CA ASP A 165 -3.65 12.65 2.23
C ASP A 165 -4.56 13.22 3.31
N GLU A 166 -5.27 12.35 4.03
CA GLU A 166 -6.00 12.69 5.24
C GLU A 166 -5.64 11.76 6.39
N PHE A 167 -5.62 12.29 7.61
CA PHE A 167 -5.43 11.53 8.84
C PHE A 167 -6.34 12.08 9.93
N VAL A 168 -7.14 11.22 10.55
CA VAL A 168 -8.02 11.56 11.66
C VAL A 168 -7.82 10.53 12.76
N CYS A 169 -7.55 11.03 13.97
CA CYS A 169 -7.57 10.23 15.19
C CYS A 169 -8.90 10.46 15.91
N SER A 170 -9.67 9.39 16.11
CA SER A 170 -10.93 9.39 16.84
C SER A 170 -10.70 8.80 18.23
N PRO A 171 -10.81 9.61 19.30
CA PRO A 171 -10.61 9.14 20.66
C PRO A 171 -11.49 7.94 21.01
N ALA A 172 -11.03 7.11 21.94
CA ALA A 172 -11.82 6.00 22.48
C ALA A 172 -13.25 6.43 22.85
N GLY A 173 -14.25 5.67 22.40
CA GLY A 173 -15.67 5.95 22.63
C GLY A 173 -16.29 6.97 21.66
N THR A 174 -15.52 7.57 20.76
CA THR A 174 -16.06 8.43 19.68
C THR A 174 -16.29 7.63 18.40
N THR A 175 -17.27 8.04 17.59
CA THR A 175 -17.52 7.41 16.28
C THR A 175 -16.52 7.94 15.25
N PRO A 176 -15.71 7.07 14.63
CA PRO A 176 -14.78 7.51 13.61
C PRO A 176 -15.50 7.82 12.29
N PRO A 177 -14.92 8.68 11.42
CA PRO A 177 -15.53 9.00 10.13
C PRO A 177 -15.65 7.73 9.27
N PRO A 178 -16.76 7.48 8.59
CA PRO A 178 -16.93 6.25 7.82
C PRO A 178 -16.08 6.28 6.54
N LEU A 179 -15.64 5.10 6.10
CA LEU A 179 -14.97 4.95 4.81
C LEU A 179 -15.97 5.11 3.65
N GLY A 180 -15.45 5.40 2.45
CA GLY A 180 -16.23 5.67 1.24
C GLY A 180 -16.63 7.15 1.07
N GLN A 181 -16.05 8.06 1.85
CA GLN A 181 -16.29 9.51 1.73
C GLN A 181 -15.16 10.22 0.96
N ASP A 182 -15.43 11.41 0.40
CA ASP A 182 -14.38 12.21 -0.28
C ASP A 182 -13.38 12.84 0.70
N SER A 183 -13.81 13.04 1.96
CA SER A 183 -13.00 13.59 3.04
C SER A 183 -13.47 13.02 4.38
N PHE A 184 -12.54 12.93 5.33
CA PHE A 184 -12.79 12.52 6.72
C PHE A 184 -12.91 13.72 7.67
N GLY A 185 -12.87 14.94 7.14
CA GLY A 185 -13.02 16.17 7.93
C GLY A 185 -11.72 16.75 8.47
N GLU A 186 -10.56 16.29 8.00
CA GLU A 186 -9.29 16.92 8.34
C GLU A 186 -9.22 18.33 7.70
N SER A 187 -9.07 19.37 8.54
CA SER A 187 -8.94 20.74 8.04
C SER A 187 -7.62 20.95 7.30
N ALA A 188 -7.60 21.90 6.36
CA ALA A 188 -6.37 22.23 5.62
C ALA A 188 -5.23 22.70 6.56
N ALA A 189 -5.57 23.39 7.64
CA ALA A 189 -4.60 23.83 8.64
C ALA A 189 -4.01 22.64 9.42
N ALA A 190 -4.87 21.73 9.92
CA ALA A 190 -4.43 20.52 10.62
C ALA A 190 -3.55 19.64 9.72
N ARG A 191 -3.94 19.50 8.44
CA ARG A 191 -3.14 18.80 7.43
C ARG A 191 -1.77 19.42 7.23
N ALA A 192 -1.70 20.76 7.10
CA ALA A 192 -0.44 21.47 6.90
C ALA A 192 0.48 21.31 8.12
N GLU A 193 -0.07 21.41 9.32
CA GLU A 193 0.65 21.19 10.57
C GLU A 193 1.19 19.75 10.66
N ARG A 194 0.34 18.75 10.40
CA ARG A 194 0.72 17.34 10.36
C ARG A 194 1.85 17.06 9.37
N LYS A 195 1.77 17.63 8.16
CA LYS A 195 2.81 17.47 7.12
C LYS A 195 4.13 18.16 7.49
N ALA A 196 4.06 19.24 8.29
CA ALA A 196 5.23 19.96 8.78
C ALA A 196 5.81 19.36 10.08
N ALA A 197 5.12 18.40 10.72
CA ALA A 197 5.53 17.79 11.97
C ALA A 197 6.91 17.12 11.82
N LYS A 198 7.84 17.46 12.71
CA LYS A 198 9.20 16.90 12.77
C LYS A 198 9.34 15.79 13.80
N THR A 199 8.34 15.64 14.67
CA THR A 199 8.31 14.66 15.74
C THR A 199 7.58 13.40 15.30
N LEU A 200 7.99 12.28 15.85
CA LEU A 200 7.29 11.01 15.69
C LEU A 200 5.87 11.12 16.27
N TYR A 201 4.87 10.78 15.46
CA TYR A 201 3.49 10.66 15.94
C TYR A 201 3.36 9.46 16.87
N GLN A 202 2.76 9.67 18.04
CA GLN A 202 2.58 8.65 19.06
C GLN A 202 1.20 8.00 18.89
N TYR A 203 1.20 6.75 18.42
CA TYR A 203 0.00 5.93 18.35
C TYR A 203 -0.24 5.23 19.69
N ASN A 204 -1.50 5.00 20.04
CA ASN A 204 -1.93 4.24 21.20
C ASN A 204 -2.88 3.10 20.75
N THR A 205 -3.32 2.31 21.72
CA THR A 205 -4.17 1.13 21.49
C THR A 205 -5.65 1.39 21.70
N ASP A 206 -6.04 2.61 22.08
CA ASP A 206 -7.40 2.96 22.51
C ASP A 206 -8.15 3.77 21.45
N ASP A 207 -7.42 4.56 20.67
CA ASP A 207 -7.98 5.42 19.62
C ASP A 207 -8.18 4.64 18.31
N THR A 208 -9.08 5.16 17.48
CA THR A 208 -9.28 4.68 16.11
C THR A 208 -8.66 5.66 15.12
N TYR A 209 -7.76 5.16 14.28
CA TYR A 209 -7.08 5.94 13.25
C TYR A 209 -7.76 5.73 11.91
N THR A 210 -8.18 6.81 11.26
CA THR A 210 -8.76 6.80 9.90
C THR A 210 -7.88 7.64 8.99
N PHE A 211 -7.37 7.05 7.91
CA PHE A 211 -6.53 7.76 6.97
C PHE A 211 -6.76 7.32 5.54
N SER A 212 -6.33 8.16 4.61
CA SER A 212 -6.37 7.81 3.19
C SER A 212 -5.11 8.17 2.45
N PHE A 213 -4.80 7.34 1.45
CA PHE A 213 -3.64 7.46 0.60
C PHE A 213 -4.03 7.19 -0.84
N PHE A 214 -3.80 8.16 -1.72
CA PHE A 214 -4.00 8.00 -3.15
C PHE A 214 -2.72 8.27 -3.92
N SER A 215 -2.66 7.73 -5.13
CA SER A 215 -1.65 8.12 -6.09
C SER A 215 -2.28 8.34 -7.46
N PHE A 216 -1.68 9.26 -8.21
CA PHE A 216 -1.91 9.42 -9.64
C PHE A 216 -0.69 9.02 -10.45
N TYR A 217 0.37 8.52 -9.79
CA TYR A 217 1.61 8.11 -10.45
C TYR A 217 1.65 6.62 -10.81
N ILE A 218 0.75 5.82 -10.26
CA ILE A 218 0.66 4.38 -10.51
C ILE A 218 -0.77 4.03 -10.86
N ASP A 219 -0.94 3.38 -12.02
CA ASP A 219 -2.20 2.80 -12.46
C ASP A 219 -2.12 1.28 -12.26
N PHE A 220 -2.80 0.76 -11.23
CA PHE A 220 -2.83 -0.66 -10.95
C PHE A 220 -3.69 -1.45 -11.93
N VAL A 221 -4.67 -0.82 -12.60
CA VAL A 221 -5.49 -1.48 -13.61
C VAL A 221 -4.67 -1.71 -14.88
N ALA A 222 -3.94 -0.69 -15.32
CA ALA A 222 -3.04 -0.77 -16.47
C ALA A 222 -1.63 -1.28 -16.11
N TRP A 223 -1.37 -1.60 -14.85
CA TRP A 223 -0.07 -2.01 -14.30
C TRP A 223 1.11 -1.15 -14.80
N LYS A 224 0.95 0.17 -14.68
CA LYS A 224 1.88 1.16 -15.25
C LYS A 224 2.22 2.27 -14.27
N LEU A 225 3.47 2.73 -14.34
CA LEU A 225 3.87 4.04 -13.87
C LEU A 225 3.38 5.07 -14.88
N VAL A 226 2.62 6.06 -14.43
CA VAL A 226 1.96 7.06 -15.26
C VAL A 226 2.21 8.46 -14.68
N HIS A 227 2.15 9.50 -15.51
CA HIS A 227 2.09 10.90 -15.06
C HIS A 227 3.31 11.41 -14.25
N VAL A 228 4.40 10.65 -14.18
CA VAL A 228 5.63 11.08 -13.50
C VAL A 228 6.34 12.15 -14.36
N PRO A 229 6.62 13.35 -13.82
CA PRO A 229 7.29 14.40 -14.57
C PRO A 229 8.63 13.93 -15.14
N GLY A 230 8.86 14.18 -16.44
CA GLY A 230 10.11 13.82 -17.12
C GLY A 230 10.26 12.34 -17.47
N LEU A 231 9.26 11.48 -17.16
CA LEU A 231 9.26 10.08 -17.55
C LEU A 231 8.10 9.76 -18.51
N PRO A 232 8.31 8.86 -19.48
CA PRO A 232 7.21 8.30 -20.24
C PRO A 232 6.33 7.41 -19.34
N THR A 233 5.20 6.94 -19.87
CA THR A 233 4.46 5.84 -19.23
C THR A 233 5.29 4.56 -19.30
N ILE A 234 5.50 3.88 -18.18
CA ILE A 234 6.41 2.73 -18.05
C ILE A 234 5.62 1.55 -17.46
N ASN A 235 5.72 0.38 -18.10
CA ASN A 235 5.19 -0.88 -17.56
C ASN A 235 5.91 -1.25 -16.25
N LEU A 236 5.16 -1.56 -15.19
CA LEU A 236 5.74 -1.83 -13.87
C LEU A 236 6.62 -3.09 -13.86
N GLU A 237 6.39 -4.02 -14.78
CA GLU A 237 7.21 -5.23 -14.98
C GLU A 237 8.68 -4.91 -15.34
N ARG A 238 8.97 -3.68 -15.77
CA ARG A 238 10.36 -3.23 -15.99
C ARG A 238 11.13 -3.07 -14.68
N PHE A 239 10.46 -2.91 -13.55
CA PHE A 239 11.09 -2.71 -12.26
C PHE A 239 11.18 -4.02 -11.47
N TRP A 240 10.10 -4.79 -11.41
CA TRP A 240 10.00 -6.01 -10.60
C TRP A 240 9.41 -7.22 -11.31
N HIS A 241 9.43 -7.22 -12.66
CA HIS A 241 8.94 -8.34 -13.48
C HIS A 241 7.51 -8.76 -13.10
N THR A 242 7.33 -10.05 -12.83
CA THR A 242 6.07 -10.65 -12.39
C THR A 242 6.02 -10.86 -10.88
N MET A 243 6.88 -10.19 -10.11
CA MET A 243 6.80 -10.27 -8.64
C MET A 243 5.54 -9.55 -8.16
N PRO A 244 4.84 -10.08 -7.13
CA PRO A 244 3.74 -9.36 -6.52
C PRO A 244 4.22 -8.05 -5.89
N LEU A 245 3.35 -7.04 -5.94
CA LEU A 245 3.54 -5.79 -5.21
C LEU A 245 2.68 -5.83 -3.95
N ARG A 246 3.27 -5.53 -2.79
CA ARG A 246 2.55 -5.40 -1.52
C ARG A 246 2.41 -3.93 -1.18
N ILE A 247 1.19 -3.47 -0.93
CA ILE A 247 0.97 -2.24 -0.20
C ILE A 247 1.04 -2.60 1.28
N VAL A 248 1.94 -1.97 2.02
CA VAL A 248 2.24 -2.36 3.41
C VAL A 248 2.15 -1.17 4.35
N SER A 249 1.80 -1.47 5.60
CA SER A 249 2.00 -0.60 6.75
C SER A 249 2.77 -1.39 7.82
N TYR A 250 3.85 -0.81 8.33
CA TYR A 250 4.69 -1.42 9.35
C TYR A 250 5.37 -0.37 10.19
N SER A 251 5.83 -0.71 11.40
CA SER A 251 6.84 0.09 12.10
C SER A 251 8.19 -0.60 12.05
N VAL A 252 9.23 0.21 12.24
CA VAL A 252 10.59 -0.29 12.52
C VAL A 252 10.92 0.21 13.92
N ALA A 253 11.45 -0.68 14.76
CA ALA A 253 11.90 -0.29 16.09
C ALA A 253 12.85 0.91 16.00
N ALA A 254 12.60 1.96 16.79
CA ALA A 254 13.51 3.10 16.81
C ALA A 254 14.91 2.64 17.23
N GLU A 255 15.96 3.13 16.57
CA GLU A 255 17.33 2.91 17.05
C GLU A 255 17.45 3.44 18.48
N GLN A 256 17.43 2.53 19.46
CA GLN A 256 17.75 2.88 20.84
C GLN A 256 19.27 3.05 20.94
N GLY A 257 19.75 4.30 20.96
CA GLY A 257 21.06 4.62 21.54
C GLY A 257 22.30 4.59 20.62
N THR A 258 22.16 4.73 19.30
CA THR A 258 23.33 4.91 18.41
C THR A 258 23.61 6.40 18.17
N GLU A 259 24.67 6.91 18.80
CA GLU A 259 25.17 8.29 18.62
C GLU A 259 25.64 8.61 17.17
N GLN A 260 25.55 7.66 16.24
CA GLN A 260 25.94 7.80 14.84
C GLN A 260 24.79 8.36 13.99
N ARG A 261 24.55 9.68 14.13
CA ARG A 261 23.51 10.48 13.45
C ARG A 261 23.52 10.50 11.89
N HIS A 262 24.25 9.63 11.20
CA HIS A 262 24.54 9.80 9.76
C HIS A 262 24.08 8.68 8.82
N LYS A 263 23.60 7.53 9.30
CA LYS A 263 23.05 6.48 8.42
C LYS A 263 21.55 6.35 8.66
N LYS A 264 20.74 6.42 7.60
CA LYS A 264 19.31 6.09 7.72
C LYS A 264 19.20 4.63 8.18
N PRO A 265 18.31 4.30 9.14
CA PRO A 265 18.15 2.94 9.61
C PRO A 265 17.72 2.04 8.46
N THR A 266 18.28 0.83 8.40
CA THR A 266 17.84 -0.21 7.46
C THR A 266 16.49 -0.75 7.91
N HIS A 267 15.58 -1.01 6.97
CA HIS A 267 14.28 -1.60 7.28
C HIS A 267 14.35 -3.12 7.05
N THR A 268 15.18 -3.82 7.84
CA THR A 268 15.33 -5.28 7.73
C THR A 268 14.00 -5.97 7.97
N GLN A 269 13.84 -7.20 7.47
CA GLN A 269 12.60 -7.95 7.73
C GLN A 269 12.38 -8.26 9.21
N GLN A 270 13.47 -8.48 9.97
CA GLN A 270 13.39 -8.81 11.39
C GLN A 270 12.92 -7.62 12.24
N ASP A 271 13.26 -6.39 11.84
CA ASP A 271 12.94 -5.19 12.60
C ASP A 271 11.53 -4.64 12.30
N LYS A 272 10.84 -5.21 11.30
CA LYS A 272 9.51 -4.77 10.88
C LYS A 272 8.40 -5.44 11.70
N GLU A 273 7.55 -4.60 12.27
CA GLU A 273 6.25 -5.02 12.81
C GLU A 273 5.14 -4.60 11.83
N TYR A 274 4.53 -5.57 11.15
CA TYR A 274 3.50 -5.29 10.15
C TYR A 274 2.11 -5.10 10.78
N TYR A 275 1.39 -4.10 10.28
CA TYR A 275 0.00 -3.77 10.65
C TYR A 275 -0.98 -4.07 9.52
N MET A 276 -0.52 -3.93 8.28
CA MET A 276 -1.31 -4.20 7.09
C MET A 276 -0.38 -4.67 5.97
N GLY A 277 -0.82 -5.66 5.19
CA GLY A 277 -0.21 -6.05 3.93
C GLY A 277 -1.30 -6.41 2.93
N VAL A 278 -1.31 -5.74 1.78
CA VAL A 278 -2.22 -6.03 0.66
C VAL A 278 -1.37 -6.38 -0.53
N GLU A 279 -1.33 -7.66 -0.86
CA GLU A 279 -0.61 -8.16 -2.03
C GLU A 279 -1.45 -8.03 -3.30
N MET A 280 -0.82 -7.61 -4.38
CA MET A 280 -1.39 -7.57 -5.73
C MET A 280 -0.52 -8.43 -6.64
N ASP A 281 -1.08 -9.53 -7.15
CA ASP A 281 -0.40 -10.40 -8.10
C ASP A 281 -0.52 -9.82 -9.52
N PRO A 282 0.60 -9.41 -10.16
CA PRO A 282 0.57 -8.93 -11.53
C PRO A 282 0.05 -9.98 -12.50
N LYS A 283 0.20 -11.28 -12.24
CA LYS A 283 -0.24 -12.32 -13.19
C LYS A 283 -1.74 -12.25 -13.45
N ALA A 284 -2.54 -12.03 -12.41
CA ALA A 284 -3.99 -11.86 -12.55
C ALA A 284 -4.32 -10.62 -13.40
N ILE A 285 -3.61 -9.51 -13.15
CA ILE A 285 -3.80 -8.23 -13.83
C ILE A 285 -3.34 -8.30 -15.29
N LEU A 286 -2.23 -8.97 -15.57
CA LEU A 286 -1.66 -9.11 -16.91
C LEU A 286 -2.43 -10.13 -17.76
N ALA A 287 -2.88 -11.23 -17.17
CA ALA A 287 -3.74 -12.21 -17.84
C ALA A 287 -5.05 -11.56 -18.32
N ALA A 288 -5.63 -10.67 -17.52
CA ALA A 288 -6.82 -9.89 -17.89
C ALA A 288 -6.60 -8.97 -19.11
N ARG A 289 -5.34 -8.62 -19.43
CA ARG A 289 -4.97 -7.71 -20.52
C ARG A 289 -4.64 -8.43 -21.84
N GLY A 290 -4.69 -9.77 -21.87
CA GLY A 290 -4.39 -10.56 -23.06
C GLY A 290 -2.91 -10.55 -23.47
N VAL A 291 -2.01 -10.12 -22.58
CA VAL A 291 -0.56 -10.17 -22.80
C VAL A 291 -0.07 -11.54 -22.35
N ARG A 292 0.16 -12.43 -23.31
CA ARG A 292 0.92 -13.67 -23.11
C ARG A 292 2.42 -13.38 -23.07
#